data_AF-A0A6B1B0G4-F1
#
_entry.id   AF-A0A6B1B0G4-F1
#
_cell.length_a   1.000
_cell.length_b   1.000
_cell.length_c   1.000
_cell.angle_alpha   90.00
_cell.angle_beta   90.00
_cell.angle_gamma   90.00
#
_symmetry.space_group_name_H-M   'P 1'
#
loop_
_entity.id
_entity.type
_entity.pdbx_description
1 polymer ?
#
loop_
_entity_poly.entity_id
_entity_poly.type
_entity_poly.pdbx_seq_one_letter_code
_entity_poly.pdbx_strand_id
1 'polypeptide(L)'
;MAQSVSTSSLGRRALSLNCGVAALADEIVAIPPPPGINPNPYGPLVGVRCGPAVEAVAYPLAARLIDCDPGDTRIAIVVSRTEAPQIVDLRRDRPMTIEVELGPAVDVGRRVLGMETPKESTSPSDVLDVYWLDGIISSALRSGPEKPHSWASVSVLHPLTDQMIEPWRLRNRRLRLPLGWDAFRHRASNTSSPWPGMDPSIAGWLDDGSFARWCLADLPDKDAILDDLRDLLEPSVMACIDEALAPRGEWIRRWL
;
A
#
# COMPACT_ATOMS: atom_id res chain seq x y z
N MET A 1 31.09 22.98 11.45
CA MET A 1 30.72 22.89 10.02
C MET A 1 30.70 21.41 9.65
N ALA A 2 29.52 20.79 9.64
CA ALA A 2 29.39 19.43 9.13
C ALA A 2 29.59 19.49 7.61
N GLN A 3 30.45 18.63 7.06
CA GLN A 3 30.60 18.52 5.61
C GLN A 3 29.25 18.07 5.04
N SER A 4 28.67 18.87 4.13
CA SER A 4 27.50 18.47 3.36
C SER A 4 27.90 17.26 2.51
N VAL A 5 27.45 16.08 2.93
CA VAL A 5 27.64 14.85 2.18
C VAL A 5 26.66 14.87 1.02
N SER A 6 27.16 14.73 -0.20
CA SER A 6 26.35 14.64 -1.42
C SER A 6 25.34 13.48 -1.34
N THR A 7 24.10 13.69 -1.79
CA THR A 7 23.03 12.68 -1.84
C THR A 7 23.46 11.40 -2.58
N SER A 8 24.29 11.52 -3.61
CA SER A 8 24.85 10.39 -4.34
C SER A 8 25.90 9.60 -3.54
N SER A 9 26.62 10.24 -2.62
CA SER A 9 27.52 9.56 -1.68
C SER A 9 26.73 8.75 -0.65
N LEU A 10 25.60 9.30 -0.17
CA LEU A 10 24.69 8.61 0.73
C LEU A 10 24.08 7.36 0.08
N GLY A 11 23.60 7.47 -1.16
CA GLY A 11 23.07 6.32 -1.90
C GLY A 11 24.12 5.23 -2.16
N ARG A 12 25.37 5.60 -2.44
CA ARG A 12 26.48 4.62 -2.56
C ARG A 12 26.77 3.90 -1.24
N ARG A 13 26.73 4.61 -0.11
CA ARG A 13 26.86 4.02 1.23
C ARG A 13 25.72 3.05 1.53
N ALA A 14 24.50 3.32 1.06
CA ALA A 14 23.35 2.43 1.23
C ALA A 14 23.54 1.08 0.52
N LEU A 15 24.09 1.08 -0.70
CA LEU A 15 24.40 -0.16 -1.43
C LEU A 15 25.46 -1.03 -0.77
N SER A 16 26.44 -0.42 -0.09
CA SER A 16 27.52 -1.17 0.57
C SER A 16 27.06 -1.84 1.86
N LEU A 17 25.95 -1.37 2.42
CA LEU A 17 25.33 -1.97 3.60
C LEU A 17 24.44 -3.11 3.13
N ASN A 18 24.87 -4.35 3.35
CA ASN A 18 24.13 -5.58 3.04
C ASN A 18 22.68 -5.61 3.60
N CYS A 19 22.33 -4.67 4.49
CA CYS A 19 21.04 -4.52 5.17
C CYS A 19 20.27 -3.21 4.87
N GLY A 20 20.62 -2.46 3.81
CA GLY A 20 19.61 -1.70 3.07
C GLY A 20 19.27 -0.26 3.47
N VAL A 21 19.94 0.39 4.45
CA VAL A 21 19.74 1.83 4.71
C VAL A 21 21.04 2.51 5.11
N ALA A 22 21.42 3.61 4.45
CA ALA A 22 22.48 4.51 4.92
C ALA A 22 21.89 5.84 5.40
N ALA A 23 22.52 6.43 6.41
CA ALA A 23 22.10 7.69 7.03
C ALA A 23 23.25 8.70 7.08
N LEU A 24 22.89 9.99 7.06
CA LEU A 24 23.80 11.11 7.34
C LEU A 24 23.86 11.43 8.83
N ALA A 25 24.25 10.45 9.64
CA ALA A 25 24.91 10.54 10.94
C ALA A 25 25.23 9.10 11.39
N ASP A 26 26.28 8.88 12.17
CA ASP A 26 26.73 7.53 12.55
C ASP A 26 25.85 6.84 13.63
N GLU A 27 24.72 7.46 14.03
CA GLU A 27 23.74 6.87 14.95
C GLU A 27 22.53 6.29 14.21
N ILE A 28 22.58 4.99 13.95
CA ILE A 28 21.45 4.20 13.43
C ILE A 28 20.95 3.31 14.56
N VAL A 29 19.70 3.51 15.02
CA VAL A 29 19.05 2.57 15.92
C VAL A 29 18.23 1.59 15.09
N ALA A 30 18.69 0.35 15.00
CA ALA A 30 17.95 -0.73 14.34
C ALA A 30 16.87 -1.29 15.27
N ILE A 31 15.60 -1.32 14.83
CA ILE A 31 14.56 -2.12 15.47
C ILE A 31 14.48 -3.46 14.72
N PRO A 32 14.72 -4.61 15.36
CA PRO A 32 14.82 -5.90 14.68
C PRO A 32 13.56 -6.22 13.86
N PRO A 33 13.71 -6.90 12.71
CA PRO A 33 12.56 -7.37 11.96
C PRO A 33 11.81 -8.44 12.78
N PRO A 34 10.48 -8.52 12.68
CA PRO A 34 9.73 -9.67 13.16
C PRO A 34 10.14 -10.92 12.39
N PRO A 35 10.12 -12.10 13.02
CA PRO A 35 10.35 -13.36 12.33
C PRO A 35 9.22 -13.65 11.33
N GLY A 36 9.56 -13.86 10.05
CA GLY A 36 8.63 -14.42 9.04
C GLY A 36 8.40 -13.62 7.75
N ILE A 37 9.06 -12.47 7.54
CA ILE A 37 8.83 -11.63 6.36
C ILE A 37 9.67 -12.08 5.16
N ASN A 38 9.01 -12.43 4.05
CA ASN A 38 9.58 -12.52 2.71
C ASN A 38 9.82 -11.07 2.21
N PRO A 39 11.00 -10.72 1.66
CA PRO A 39 11.32 -9.33 1.36
C PRO A 39 10.40 -8.82 0.25
N ASN A 40 9.64 -7.79 0.59
CA ASN A 40 9.10 -6.81 -0.35
C ASN A 40 10.20 -6.45 -1.38
N PRO A 41 9.89 -6.10 -2.65
CA PRO A 41 10.87 -5.52 -3.59
C PRO A 41 11.73 -4.37 -3.01
N TYR A 42 11.30 -3.72 -1.93
CA TYR A 42 12.03 -2.69 -1.18
C TYR A 42 13.03 -3.21 -0.12
N GLY A 43 13.20 -4.53 0.04
CA GLY A 43 14.09 -5.16 1.02
C GLY A 43 13.51 -5.25 2.44
N PRO A 44 14.20 -5.91 3.41
CA PRO A 44 13.74 -6.00 4.78
C PRO A 44 13.78 -4.63 5.45
N LEU A 45 12.60 -4.04 5.65
CA LEU A 45 12.42 -2.82 6.44
C LEU A 45 12.55 -3.19 7.92
N VAL A 46 13.79 -3.22 8.39
CA VAL A 46 14.14 -3.15 9.80
C VAL A 46 13.59 -1.81 10.31
N GLY A 47 12.94 -1.74 11.48
CA GLY A 47 12.32 -0.52 11.98
C GLY A 47 13.37 0.53 12.39
N VAL A 48 14.14 1.03 11.45
CA VAL A 48 15.25 1.94 11.74
C VAL A 48 14.67 3.27 12.20
N ARG A 49 15.16 3.77 13.34
CA ARG A 49 14.95 5.16 13.75
C ARG A 49 16.29 5.85 13.81
N CYS A 50 16.35 7.00 13.18
CA CYS A 50 17.52 7.85 13.22
C CYS A 50 17.35 8.93 14.29
N GLY A 51 18.43 9.26 15.00
CA GLY A 51 18.45 10.39 15.93
C GLY A 51 18.13 11.72 15.21
N PRO A 52 17.78 12.79 15.95
CA PRO A 52 17.44 14.08 15.36
C PRO A 52 18.58 14.70 14.54
N ALA A 53 19.82 14.26 14.76
CA ALA A 53 21.00 14.69 14.00
C ALA A 53 21.06 14.12 12.56
N VAL A 54 20.27 13.09 12.24
CA VAL A 54 20.20 12.56 10.86
C VAL A 54 19.24 13.41 10.05
N GLU A 55 19.78 14.02 9.00
CA GLU A 55 19.04 14.91 8.11
C GLU A 55 18.49 14.20 6.86
N ALA A 56 19.13 13.09 6.44
CA ALA A 56 18.70 12.31 5.29
C ALA A 56 19.06 10.83 5.42
N VAL A 57 18.27 9.99 4.74
CA VAL A 57 18.50 8.56 4.58
C VAL A 57 18.40 8.16 3.11
N ALA A 58 19.14 7.13 2.74
CA ALA A 58 19.01 6.49 1.45
C ALA A 58 18.89 4.98 1.59
N TYR A 59 18.09 4.36 0.74
CA TYR A 59 18.02 2.91 0.62
C TYR A 59 18.03 2.49 -0.85
N PRO A 60 18.63 1.34 -1.17
CA PRO A 60 18.69 0.86 -2.55
C PRO A 60 17.32 0.36 -2.98
N LEU A 61 16.91 0.72 -4.20
CA LEU A 61 15.69 0.23 -4.82
C LEU A 61 16.06 -0.89 -5.79
N ALA A 62 15.64 -2.12 -5.48
CA ALA A 62 15.72 -3.24 -6.41
C ALA A 62 14.53 -3.19 -7.40
N ALA A 63 14.46 -2.15 -8.23
CA ALA A 63 13.46 -2.06 -9.29
C ALA A 63 14.01 -2.69 -10.58
N ARG A 64 13.23 -3.58 -11.20
CA ARG A 64 13.36 -3.84 -12.63
C ARG A 64 12.74 -2.66 -13.36
N LEU A 65 13.58 -1.71 -13.77
CA LEU A 65 13.12 -0.61 -14.58
C LEU A 65 12.88 -1.14 -15.99
N ILE A 66 11.63 -1.03 -16.45
CA ILE A 66 11.29 -1.09 -17.86
C ILE A 66 12.14 0.02 -18.51
N ASP A 67 13.01 -0.31 -19.46
CA ASP A 67 14.00 0.57 -20.12
C ASP A 67 15.39 0.74 -19.51
N CYS A 68 15.75 0.01 -18.45
CA CYS A 68 17.16 -0.11 -18.06
C CYS A 68 17.75 -1.46 -18.43
N ASP A 69 19.02 -1.43 -18.87
CA ASP A 69 19.79 -2.64 -19.13
C ASP A 69 19.75 -3.55 -17.87
N PRO A 70 19.22 -4.79 -17.95
CA PRO A 70 18.89 -5.63 -16.79
C PRO A 70 20.07 -5.95 -15.86
N GLY A 71 21.29 -5.68 -16.31
CA GLY A 71 22.51 -6.06 -15.60
C GLY A 71 22.99 -5.09 -14.53
N ASP A 72 22.50 -3.84 -14.46
CA ASP A 72 23.43 -2.83 -13.91
C ASP A 72 22.91 -1.51 -13.33
N THR A 73 21.63 -1.15 -13.47
CA THR A 73 21.15 0.10 -12.85
C THR A 73 21.00 -0.05 -11.34
N ARG A 74 21.85 0.64 -10.58
CA ARG A 74 21.72 0.75 -9.13
C ARG A 74 21.07 2.07 -8.77
N ILE A 75 19.83 2.02 -8.35
CA ILE A 75 19.08 3.19 -7.91
C ILE A 75 19.02 3.22 -6.39
N ALA A 76 19.09 4.41 -5.80
CA ALA A 76 18.66 4.64 -4.43
C ALA A 76 17.59 5.72 -4.38
N ILE A 77 16.67 5.57 -3.43
CA ILE A 77 15.75 6.63 -3.04
C ILE A 77 16.38 7.33 -1.84
N VAL A 78 16.52 8.65 -1.95
CA VAL A 78 17.04 9.53 -0.92
C VAL A 78 15.87 10.35 -0.38
N VAL A 79 15.67 10.29 0.93
CA VAL A 79 14.67 11.10 1.63
C VAL A 79 15.39 12.00 2.61
N SER A 80 15.05 13.28 2.59
CA SER A 80 15.62 14.33 3.43
C SER A 80 14.52 15.02 4.23
N ARG A 81 14.88 15.61 5.37
CA ARG A 81 13.98 16.47 6.16
C ARG A 81 13.70 17.82 5.49
N THR A 82 14.64 18.31 4.68
CA THR A 82 14.64 19.69 4.15
C THR A 82 14.41 19.74 2.65
N GLU A 83 14.72 18.65 1.94
CA GLU A 83 14.64 18.58 0.48
C GLU A 83 13.54 17.63 0.04
N ALA A 84 13.03 17.85 -1.19
CA ALA A 84 12.11 16.91 -1.80
C ALA A 84 12.80 15.53 -1.96
N PRO A 85 12.07 14.41 -1.81
CA PRO A 85 12.60 13.08 -2.08
C PRO A 85 13.22 13.00 -3.48
N GLN A 86 14.38 12.35 -3.58
CA GLN A 86 15.11 12.21 -4.84
C GLN A 86 15.35 10.74 -5.14
N ILE A 87 15.35 10.42 -6.42
CA ILE A 87 15.89 9.16 -6.91
C ILE A 87 17.24 9.44 -7.53
N VAL A 88 18.26 8.67 -7.16
CA VAL A 88 19.61 8.85 -7.68
C VAL A 88 20.02 7.60 -8.45
N ASP A 89 20.41 7.80 -9.72
CA ASP A 89 21.17 6.82 -10.48
C ASP A 89 22.60 6.82 -9.91
N LEU A 90 22.96 5.78 -9.18
CA LEU A 90 24.25 5.72 -8.49
C LEU A 90 25.43 5.46 -9.44
N ARG A 91 25.16 5.11 -10.70
CA ARG A 91 26.21 5.00 -11.73
C ARG A 91 26.50 6.35 -12.36
N ARG A 92 25.44 7.11 -12.64
CA ARG A 92 25.52 8.40 -13.33
C ARG A 92 25.63 9.58 -12.37
N ASP A 93 25.55 9.33 -11.06
CA ASP A 93 25.63 10.32 -9.98
C ASP A 93 24.65 11.48 -10.18
N ARG A 94 23.47 11.20 -10.76
CA ARG A 94 22.50 12.21 -11.15
C ARG A 94 21.08 11.88 -10.67
N PRO A 95 20.29 12.90 -10.30
CA PRO A 95 18.87 12.72 -10.05
C PRO A 95 18.17 12.13 -11.28
N MET A 96 17.25 11.21 -11.05
CA MET A 96 16.34 10.70 -12.08
C MET A 96 14.92 11.19 -11.80
N THR A 97 14.26 11.63 -12.85
CA THR A 97 12.80 11.69 -12.88
C THR A 97 12.31 10.31 -13.30
N ILE A 98 11.47 9.67 -12.48
CA ILE A 98 10.85 8.40 -12.81
C ILE A 98 9.34 8.59 -12.75
N GLU A 99 8.64 8.08 -13.77
CA GLU A 99 7.17 8.01 -13.85
C GLU A 99 6.64 6.78 -13.11
N VAL A 100 7.09 6.55 -11.87
CA VAL A 100 6.63 5.43 -11.04
C VAL A 100 6.15 5.99 -9.71
N GLU A 101 5.08 5.41 -9.17
CA GLU A 101 4.61 5.74 -7.84
C GLU A 101 5.60 5.23 -6.78
N LEU A 102 6.40 6.16 -6.23
CA LEU A 102 7.35 5.87 -5.16
C LEU A 102 6.73 6.02 -3.76
N GLY A 103 5.40 6.22 -3.69
CA GLY A 103 4.69 6.61 -2.48
C GLY A 103 5.09 5.79 -1.25
N PRO A 104 4.94 4.46 -1.27
CA PRO A 104 5.31 3.60 -0.15
C PRO A 104 6.78 3.71 0.26
N ALA A 105 7.66 3.82 -0.73
CA ALA A 105 9.10 3.86 -0.51
C ALA A 105 9.51 5.22 0.13
N VAL A 106 9.01 6.34 -0.39
CA VAL A 106 9.25 7.67 0.19
C VAL A 106 8.72 7.75 1.63
N ASP A 107 7.55 7.17 1.87
CA ASP A 107 6.93 7.11 3.18
C ASP A 107 7.83 6.38 4.19
N VAL A 108 8.42 5.26 3.81
CA VAL A 108 9.41 4.55 4.64
C VAL A 108 10.55 5.47 5.05
N GLY A 109 11.14 6.22 4.11
CA GLY A 109 12.22 7.15 4.42
C GLY A 109 11.78 8.26 5.39
N ARG A 110 10.55 8.78 5.23
CA ARG A 110 9.95 9.73 6.17
C ARG A 110 9.78 9.12 7.56
N ARG A 111 9.27 7.88 7.64
CA ARG A 111 9.10 7.16 8.91
C ARG A 111 10.42 6.94 9.64
N VAL A 112 11.49 6.57 8.92
CA VAL A 112 12.85 6.42 9.49
C VAL A 112 13.38 7.73 10.07
N LEU A 113 13.11 8.85 9.38
CA LEU A 113 13.44 10.19 9.85
C LEU A 113 12.48 10.73 10.92
N GLY A 114 11.45 9.97 11.32
CA GLY A 114 10.44 10.44 12.26
C GLY A 114 9.61 11.62 11.74
N MET A 115 9.46 11.73 10.42
CA MET A 115 8.60 12.71 9.76
C MET A 115 7.19 12.15 9.56
N GLU A 116 6.20 13.03 9.58
CA GLU A 116 4.83 12.67 9.19
C GLU A 116 4.74 12.40 7.68
N THR A 117 3.95 11.39 7.33
CA THR A 117 3.59 11.16 5.93
C THR A 117 2.34 11.96 5.53
N PRO A 118 2.22 12.37 4.25
CA PRO A 118 1.03 13.05 3.77
C PRO A 118 -0.23 12.21 4.01
N LYS A 119 -1.32 12.86 4.41
CA LYS A 119 -2.62 12.20 4.56
C LYS A 119 -3.11 11.65 3.23
N GLU A 120 -3.72 10.48 3.27
CA GLU A 120 -4.41 9.90 2.12
C GLU A 120 -5.86 10.38 2.07
N SER A 121 -6.32 10.73 0.87
CA SER A 121 -7.67 11.22 0.62
C SER A 121 -8.68 10.09 0.41
N THR A 122 -8.21 8.94 -0.07
CA THR A 122 -9.00 7.72 -0.25
C THR A 122 -9.50 7.18 1.09
N SER A 123 -10.72 6.64 1.10
CA SER A 123 -11.33 6.08 2.32
C SER A 123 -10.89 4.63 2.52
N PRO A 124 -10.73 4.14 3.77
CA PRO A 124 -10.58 2.71 4.06
C PRO A 124 -11.69 1.84 3.45
N SER A 125 -12.89 2.38 3.24
CA SER A 125 -13.98 1.67 2.56
C SER A 125 -13.61 1.28 1.13
N ASP A 126 -12.84 2.10 0.42
CA ASP A 126 -12.48 1.87 -0.98
C ASP A 126 -11.51 0.70 -1.10
N VAL A 127 -10.59 0.55 -0.13
CA VAL A 127 -9.72 -0.62 -0.03
C VAL A 127 -10.52 -1.90 0.21
N LEU A 128 -11.50 -1.85 1.11
CA LEU A 128 -12.37 -3.00 1.39
C LEU A 128 -13.20 -3.40 0.16
N ASP A 129 -13.64 -2.43 -0.64
CA ASP A 129 -14.35 -2.69 -1.89
C ASP A 129 -13.46 -3.42 -2.89
N VAL A 130 -12.29 -2.88 -3.17
CA VAL A 130 -11.38 -3.46 -4.17
C VAL A 130 -10.96 -4.86 -3.74
N TYR A 131 -10.65 -5.04 -2.45
CA TYR A 131 -10.34 -6.37 -1.91
C TYR A 131 -11.50 -7.36 -2.07
N TRP A 132 -12.73 -6.91 -1.82
CA TRP A 132 -13.91 -7.73 -2.02
C TRP A 132 -14.10 -8.12 -3.50
N LEU A 133 -13.98 -7.15 -4.41
CA LEU A 133 -14.15 -7.37 -5.84
C LEU A 133 -13.07 -8.29 -6.43
N ASP A 134 -11.81 -8.11 -6.04
CA ASP A 134 -10.71 -9.03 -6.39
C ASP A 134 -10.97 -10.45 -5.87
N GLY A 135 -11.49 -10.57 -4.65
CA GLY A 135 -11.93 -11.84 -4.08
C GLY A 135 -13.04 -12.52 -4.91
N ILE A 136 -13.97 -11.73 -5.47
CA ILE A 136 -15.02 -12.22 -6.36
C ILE A 136 -14.42 -12.71 -7.68
N ILE A 137 -13.55 -11.93 -8.34
CA ILE A 137 -12.85 -12.36 -9.58
C ILE A 137 -12.11 -13.66 -9.33
N SER A 138 -11.27 -13.69 -8.29
CA SER A 138 -10.52 -14.86 -7.88
C SER A 138 -11.41 -16.08 -7.65
N SER A 139 -12.60 -15.89 -7.08
CA SER A 139 -13.56 -16.96 -6.86
C SER A 139 -14.24 -17.43 -8.16
N ALA A 140 -14.55 -16.52 -9.08
CA ALA A 140 -15.13 -16.83 -10.38
C ALA A 140 -14.17 -17.63 -11.24
N LEU A 141 -12.91 -17.19 -11.32
CA LEU A 141 -11.86 -17.88 -12.06
C LEU A 141 -11.61 -19.31 -11.51
N ARG A 142 -11.66 -19.51 -10.19
CA ARG A 142 -11.50 -20.84 -9.58
C ARG A 142 -12.70 -21.76 -9.80
N SER A 143 -13.92 -21.22 -9.81
CA SER A 143 -15.14 -22.02 -9.92
C SER A 143 -15.42 -22.47 -11.34
N GLY A 144 -14.89 -21.73 -12.33
CA GLY A 144 -15.14 -21.97 -13.74
C GLY A 144 -16.57 -21.59 -14.16
N PRO A 145 -16.86 -21.60 -15.47
CA PRO A 145 -18.14 -21.12 -16.02
C PRO A 145 -19.34 -22.01 -15.64
N GLU A 146 -19.11 -23.25 -15.24
CA GLU A 146 -20.18 -24.22 -14.93
C GLU A 146 -20.88 -23.96 -13.58
N LYS A 147 -20.29 -23.13 -12.73
CA LYS A 147 -20.82 -22.83 -11.40
C LYS A 147 -21.13 -21.33 -11.28
N PRO A 148 -22.34 -20.91 -11.68
CA PRO A 148 -22.70 -19.51 -11.63
C PRO A 148 -22.66 -18.97 -10.20
N HIS A 149 -22.14 -17.76 -10.07
CA HIS A 149 -22.16 -17.04 -8.81
C HIS A 149 -23.56 -16.52 -8.51
N SER A 150 -23.90 -16.46 -7.23
CA SER A 150 -25.12 -15.83 -6.75
C SER A 150 -24.76 -14.70 -5.80
N TRP A 151 -25.70 -13.79 -5.55
CA TRP A 151 -25.50 -12.76 -4.53
C TRP A 151 -25.10 -13.35 -3.16
N ALA A 152 -25.68 -14.49 -2.78
CA ALA A 152 -25.34 -15.17 -1.55
C ALA A 152 -23.87 -15.63 -1.52
N SER A 153 -23.32 -16.10 -2.66
CA SER A 153 -21.91 -16.52 -2.71
C SER A 153 -20.93 -15.35 -2.75
N VAL A 154 -21.27 -14.23 -3.40
CA VAL A 154 -20.37 -13.07 -3.47
C VAL A 154 -20.43 -12.19 -2.23
N SER A 155 -21.59 -12.04 -1.59
CA SER A 155 -21.75 -11.17 -0.41
C SER A 155 -20.92 -11.62 0.79
N VAL A 156 -20.78 -12.93 1.00
CA VAL A 156 -19.96 -13.50 2.09
C VAL A 156 -18.45 -13.32 1.89
N LEU A 157 -18.01 -12.91 0.70
CA LEU A 157 -16.61 -12.59 0.44
C LEU A 157 -16.24 -11.18 0.93
N HIS A 158 -17.23 -10.33 1.26
CA HIS A 158 -16.92 -8.97 1.70
C HIS A 158 -16.36 -8.98 3.13
N PRO A 159 -15.24 -8.29 3.44
CA PRO A 159 -14.63 -8.28 4.77
C PRO A 159 -15.49 -7.80 5.96
N LEU A 160 -16.72 -7.34 5.71
CA LEU A 160 -17.64 -6.79 6.73
C LEU A 160 -18.76 -7.75 7.11
N THR A 161 -18.79 -8.93 6.48
CA THR A 161 -19.83 -9.91 6.68
C THR A 161 -19.29 -11.30 6.37
N ASP A 162 -19.66 -12.24 7.22
CA ASP A 162 -19.42 -13.68 7.07
C ASP A 162 -20.69 -14.42 6.63
N GLN A 163 -21.79 -13.68 6.45
CA GLN A 163 -23.12 -14.19 6.14
C GLN A 163 -23.73 -13.43 4.97
N MET A 164 -24.66 -14.08 4.27
CA MET A 164 -25.47 -13.41 3.26
C MET A 164 -26.21 -12.23 3.89
N ILE A 165 -26.09 -11.07 3.27
CA ILE A 165 -26.84 -9.87 3.63
C ILE A 165 -27.36 -9.19 2.37
N GLU A 166 -28.47 -8.48 2.48
CA GLU A 166 -29.01 -7.72 1.34
C GLU A 166 -28.03 -6.63 0.85
N PRO A 167 -27.99 -6.31 -0.46
CA PRO A 167 -27.08 -5.31 -1.03
C PRO A 167 -27.13 -3.96 -0.30
N TRP A 168 -28.34 -3.44 -0.04
CA TRP A 168 -28.52 -2.19 0.69
C TRP A 168 -28.01 -2.25 2.14
N ARG A 169 -28.02 -3.43 2.79
CA ARG A 169 -27.48 -3.62 4.13
C ARG A 169 -25.96 -3.58 4.10
N LEU A 170 -25.34 -4.20 3.09
CA LEU A 170 -23.90 -4.15 2.89
C LEU A 170 -23.45 -2.71 2.63
N ARG A 171 -24.12 -2.00 1.72
CA ARG A 171 -23.91 -0.55 1.50
C ARG A 171 -23.98 0.25 2.79
N ASN A 172 -25.05 0.05 3.57
CA ASN A 172 -25.22 0.80 4.82
C ASN A 172 -24.15 0.46 5.86
N ARG A 173 -23.66 -0.79 5.92
CA ARG A 173 -22.51 -1.15 6.76
C ARG A 173 -21.26 -0.43 6.29
N ARG A 174 -20.95 -0.47 4.98
CA ARG A 174 -19.82 0.24 4.36
C ARG A 174 -19.84 1.74 4.68
N LEU A 175 -20.95 2.42 4.40
CA LEU A 175 -21.11 3.86 4.62
C LEU A 175 -21.14 4.29 6.09
N ARG A 176 -21.36 3.36 7.02
CA ARG A 176 -21.38 3.61 8.46
C ARG A 176 -20.09 3.19 9.15
N LEU A 177 -19.13 2.60 8.44
CA LEU A 177 -17.85 2.24 9.04
C LEU A 177 -17.20 3.50 9.60
N PRO A 178 -17.01 3.58 10.92
CA PRO A 178 -16.24 4.66 11.53
C PRO A 178 -14.76 4.27 11.40
N LEU A 179 -14.27 4.12 10.18
CA LEU A 179 -12.87 3.80 9.93
C LEU A 179 -12.23 5.03 9.31
N GLY A 180 -11.67 5.88 10.17
CA GLY A 180 -10.47 6.59 9.78
C GLY A 180 -9.32 5.60 9.56
N TRP A 181 -8.30 6.03 8.85
CA TRP A 181 -7.09 5.24 8.64
C TRP A 181 -6.42 4.81 9.94
N ASP A 182 -6.55 5.61 11.00
CA ASP A 182 -6.11 5.30 12.36
C ASP A 182 -6.76 4.03 12.92
N ALA A 183 -8.10 3.96 12.89
CA ALA A 183 -8.85 2.83 13.40
C ALA A 183 -8.61 1.57 12.54
N PHE A 184 -8.43 1.75 11.23
CA PHE A 184 -8.13 0.64 10.33
C PHE A 184 -6.72 0.08 10.59
N ARG A 185 -5.72 0.95 10.70
CA ARG A 185 -4.33 0.60 11.05
C ARG A 185 -4.25 -0.08 12.42
N HIS A 186 -4.95 0.44 13.42
CA HIS A 186 -5.01 -0.18 14.75
C HIS A 186 -5.61 -1.59 14.74
N ARG A 187 -6.57 -1.88 13.85
CA ARG A 187 -7.09 -3.25 13.70
C ARG A 187 -6.06 -4.16 13.06
N ALA A 188 -5.40 -3.70 11.98
CA ALA A 188 -4.35 -4.45 11.31
C ALA A 188 -3.17 -4.76 12.24
N SER A 189 -2.80 -3.83 13.14
CA SER A 189 -1.69 -4.02 14.07
C SER A 189 -1.98 -4.96 15.24
N ASN A 190 -3.24 -5.23 15.57
CA ASN A 190 -3.63 -5.95 16.79
C ASN A 190 -3.98 -7.43 16.55
N THR A 191 -3.62 -8.03 15.39
CA THR A 191 -3.84 -9.46 15.01
C THR A 191 -5.29 -9.96 15.02
N SER A 192 -6.24 -9.14 15.49
CA SER A 192 -7.63 -9.54 15.77
C SER A 192 -8.50 -9.57 14.51
N SER A 193 -8.01 -8.95 13.44
CA SER A 193 -8.63 -8.93 12.12
C SER A 193 -7.51 -8.93 11.09
N PRO A 194 -7.20 -10.07 10.46
CA PRO A 194 -6.12 -10.10 9.49
C PRO A 194 -6.53 -9.24 8.29
N TRP A 195 -5.88 -8.08 8.11
CA TRP A 195 -5.78 -7.52 6.78
C TRP A 195 -4.89 -8.48 5.99
N PRO A 196 -5.39 -9.10 4.91
CA PRO A 196 -4.65 -10.15 4.23
C PRO A 196 -3.31 -9.63 3.71
N GLY A 197 -2.24 -10.34 4.04
CA GLY A 197 -0.88 -10.03 3.55
C GLY A 197 -0.12 -8.93 4.29
N MET A 198 -0.67 -8.33 5.36
CA MET A 198 0.07 -7.34 6.15
C MET A 198 0.50 -7.87 7.52
N ASP A 199 1.79 -7.76 7.81
CA ASP A 199 2.33 -8.05 9.13
C ASP A 199 1.87 -7.00 10.17
N PRO A 200 1.36 -7.42 11.35
CA PRO A 200 0.87 -6.51 12.37
C PRO A 200 1.91 -5.50 12.88
N SER A 201 3.18 -5.89 12.93
CA SER A 201 4.24 -4.98 13.36
C SER A 201 4.52 -3.89 12.32
N ILE A 202 4.40 -4.21 11.02
CA ILE A 202 4.51 -3.25 9.93
C ILE A 202 3.36 -2.25 10.06
N ALA A 203 2.13 -2.73 10.23
CA ALA A 203 0.96 -1.88 10.46
C ALA A 203 1.14 -0.96 11.69
N GLY A 204 1.74 -1.46 12.77
CA GLY A 204 2.02 -0.68 13.97
C GLY A 204 3.13 0.37 13.80
N TRP A 205 4.08 0.13 12.89
CA TRP A 205 5.20 1.04 12.62
C TRP A 205 4.81 2.20 11.68
N LEU A 206 3.93 1.92 10.70
CA LEU A 206 3.38 2.92 9.79
C LEU A 206 2.53 3.94 10.56
N ASP A 207 2.48 5.16 10.04
CA ASP A 207 1.43 6.13 10.40
C ASP A 207 0.24 6.00 9.44
N ASP A 208 -0.83 6.76 9.68
CA ASP A 208 -2.09 6.59 8.97
C ASP A 208 -1.95 6.82 7.46
N GLY A 209 -1.16 7.82 7.03
CA GLY A 209 -0.95 8.13 5.62
C GLY A 209 -0.12 7.08 4.88
N SER A 210 0.95 6.59 5.51
CA SER A 210 1.79 5.54 4.92
C SER A 210 1.12 4.18 4.91
N PHE A 211 0.35 3.86 5.95
CA PHE A 211 -0.50 2.68 5.99
C PHE A 211 -1.55 2.71 4.88
N ALA A 212 -2.17 3.86 4.65
CA ALA A 212 -3.15 4.03 3.59
C ALA A 212 -2.58 3.74 2.21
N ARG A 213 -1.48 4.41 1.84
CA ARG A 213 -0.81 4.19 0.55
C ARG A 213 -0.25 2.79 0.42
N TRP A 214 0.24 2.18 1.51
CA TRP A 214 0.64 0.78 1.49
C TRP A 214 -0.51 -0.16 1.15
N CYS A 215 -1.69 0.07 1.75
CA CYS A 215 -2.88 -0.74 1.45
C CYS A 215 -3.35 -0.55 0.00
N LEU A 216 -3.09 0.60 -0.61
CA LEU A 216 -3.51 0.93 -1.98
C LEU A 216 -2.53 0.51 -3.07
N ALA A 217 -1.23 0.40 -2.74
CA ALA A 217 -0.14 0.25 -3.71
C ALA A 217 -0.28 -0.97 -4.64
N ASP A 218 -0.82 -2.08 -4.13
CA ASP A 218 -0.96 -3.34 -4.87
C ASP A 218 -2.41 -3.63 -5.25
N LEU A 219 -3.33 -2.68 -5.05
CA LEU A 219 -4.73 -2.87 -5.40
C LEU A 219 -4.94 -2.61 -6.89
N PRO A 220 -5.66 -3.50 -7.60
CA PRO A 220 -6.01 -3.25 -8.99
C PRO A 220 -6.96 -2.06 -9.09
N ASP A 221 -6.99 -1.44 -10.27
CA ASP A 221 -7.93 -0.38 -10.57
C ASP A 221 -9.38 -0.89 -10.42
N LYS A 222 -10.17 -0.18 -9.62
CA LYS A 222 -11.53 -0.60 -9.27
C LYS A 222 -12.44 -0.71 -10.49
N ASP A 223 -12.32 0.22 -11.43
CA ASP A 223 -13.17 0.26 -12.61
C ASP A 223 -12.81 -0.88 -13.58
N ALA A 224 -11.52 -1.18 -13.74
CA ALA A 224 -11.06 -2.34 -14.50
C ALA A 224 -11.59 -3.67 -13.92
N ILE A 225 -11.57 -3.84 -12.60
CA ILE A 225 -12.13 -5.03 -11.94
C ILE A 225 -13.65 -5.12 -12.19
N LEU A 226 -14.36 -3.99 -12.12
CA LEU A 226 -15.80 -3.98 -12.38
C LEU A 226 -16.12 -4.34 -13.83
N ASP A 227 -15.30 -3.93 -14.80
CA ASP A 227 -15.42 -4.34 -16.19
C ASP A 227 -15.24 -5.86 -16.33
N ASP A 228 -14.18 -6.43 -15.75
CA ASP A 228 -13.95 -7.89 -15.77
C ASP A 228 -15.12 -8.66 -15.13
N LEU A 229 -15.68 -8.16 -14.02
CA LEU A 229 -16.81 -8.79 -13.36
C LEU A 229 -18.10 -8.74 -14.19
N ARG A 230 -18.30 -7.73 -15.04
CA ARG A 230 -19.46 -7.67 -15.96
C ARG A 230 -19.42 -8.79 -16.98
N ASP A 231 -18.23 -9.20 -17.40
CA ASP A 231 -18.04 -10.30 -18.33
C ASP A 231 -18.15 -11.68 -17.65
N LEU A 232 -17.83 -11.75 -16.36
CA LEU A 232 -17.79 -13.01 -15.58
C LEU A 232 -19.08 -13.35 -14.85
N LEU A 233 -19.93 -12.36 -14.53
CA LEU A 233 -21.09 -12.53 -13.65
C LEU A 233 -22.42 -12.29 -14.36
N GLU A 234 -23.46 -12.97 -13.89
CA GLU A 234 -24.83 -12.72 -14.31
C GLU A 234 -25.25 -11.27 -14.03
N PRO A 235 -26.02 -10.61 -14.92
CA PRO A 235 -26.45 -9.21 -14.76
C PRO A 235 -27.18 -8.93 -13.43
N SER A 236 -27.91 -9.93 -12.92
CA SER A 236 -28.62 -9.83 -11.63
C SER A 236 -27.67 -9.73 -10.43
N VAL A 237 -26.52 -10.40 -10.48
CA VAL A 237 -25.49 -10.34 -9.43
C VAL A 237 -24.74 -9.02 -9.53
N MET A 238 -24.41 -8.57 -10.75
CA MET A 238 -23.80 -7.27 -10.97
C MET A 238 -24.66 -6.12 -10.45
N ALA A 239 -25.98 -6.16 -10.70
CA ALA A 239 -26.90 -5.16 -10.15
C ALA A 239 -26.88 -5.10 -8.61
N CYS A 240 -26.69 -6.25 -7.94
CA CYS A 240 -26.54 -6.30 -6.50
C CYS A 240 -25.20 -5.71 -6.03
N ILE A 241 -24.10 -5.97 -6.77
CA ILE A 241 -22.79 -5.37 -6.48
C ILE A 241 -22.85 -3.85 -6.64
N ASP A 242 -23.45 -3.35 -7.73
CA ASP A 242 -23.64 -1.91 -7.96
C ASP A 242 -24.44 -1.27 -6.83
N GLU A 243 -25.55 -1.89 -6.42
CA GLU A 243 -26.34 -1.39 -5.28
C GLU A 243 -25.55 -1.37 -3.98
N ALA A 244 -24.75 -2.41 -3.74
CA ALA A 244 -23.90 -2.52 -2.56
C ALA A 244 -22.78 -1.47 -2.55
N LEU A 245 -22.25 -1.09 -3.72
CA LEU A 245 -21.17 -0.11 -3.90
C LEU A 245 -21.66 1.34 -3.93
N ALA A 246 -22.92 1.57 -4.31
CA ALA A 246 -23.47 2.90 -4.57
C ALA A 246 -23.15 3.94 -3.45
N PRO A 247 -22.72 5.15 -3.83
CA PRO A 247 -22.42 6.23 -2.89
C PRO A 247 -23.68 6.74 -2.18
N ARG A 248 -23.45 7.52 -1.12
CA ARG A 248 -24.52 8.14 -0.34
C ARG A 248 -25.32 9.12 -1.20
N GLY A 249 -26.57 8.78 -1.53
CA GLY A 249 -27.53 9.69 -2.18
C GLY A 249 -28.02 9.29 -3.58
N GLU A 250 -27.41 8.30 -4.24
CA GLU A 250 -27.87 7.86 -5.57
C GLU A 250 -29.21 7.12 -5.55
N TRP A 251 -29.58 6.51 -4.42
CA TRP A 251 -30.84 5.78 -4.31
C TRP A 251 -32.08 6.68 -4.32
N ILE A 252 -31.94 7.97 -4.01
CA ILE A 252 -33.06 8.94 -4.01
C ILE A 252 -33.55 9.22 -5.45
N ARG A 253 -32.69 9.03 -6.47
CA ARG A 253 -33.05 9.32 -7.87
C ARG A 253 -33.66 8.14 -8.64
N ARG A 254 -33.61 6.92 -8.09
CA ARG A 254 -34.14 5.72 -8.77
C ARG A 254 -35.60 5.41 -8.41
N TRP A 255 -36.17 6.13 -7.44
CA TRP A 255 -37.52 5.95 -6.91
C TRP A 255 -38.32 7.26 -6.75
N LEU A 256 -37.82 8.35 -7.34
CA LEU A 256 -38.55 9.59 -7.61
C LEU A 256 -38.63 9.77 -9.13
#